data_AF-A0A3Q8FK35-F1
#
_entry.id   AF-A0A3Q8FK35-F1
#
_cell.length_a   1.000
_cell.length_b   1.000
_cell.length_c   1.000
_cell.angle_alpha   90.00
_cell.angle_beta   90.00
_cell.angle_gamma   90.00
#
_symmetry.space_group_name_H-M   'P 1'
#
loop_
_entity.id
_entity.type
_entity.pdbx_description
1 polymer ?
#
loop_
_entity_poly.entity_id
_entity_poly.type
_entity_poly.pdbx_seq_one_letter_code
_entity_poly.pdbx_strand_id
1 'polypeptide(L)'
;MKHSVVLMDARHQAAFPTPGAELVFFNVPFNRGKLAKIQQAHLWSPPGERLEALPEILREMRGLKSLSIGPGSIAPSIMNGLEDGLLPEGIEALSIHLGTGTLVWPSVVLPNLRTLYVDVPVRFDASSFPVLRNLSIYPDKSLKNLRQVLGSPLEELNLLNVPVGEEIFDILASSAGGLKRLGLLGGTKLKSLDGLEKLAHLEAVRLKNLSSLADVRALSGLGDLKVLDIQYCKKIANIETTNDLATLRELKIVGCGKLGLDKIDAKVISLQKRTVGATM
;
A
#
# COMPACT_ATOMS: atom_id res chain seq x y z
N MET A 1 -2.59 20.10 1.70
CA MET A 1 -3.13 18.99 0.86
C MET A 1 -4.03 19.64 -0.17
N LYS A 2 -3.76 19.46 -1.47
CA LYS A 2 -4.67 19.94 -2.51
C LYS A 2 -5.98 19.16 -2.35
N HIS A 3 -7.10 19.88 -2.38
CA HIS A 3 -8.42 19.35 -2.06
C HIS A 3 -8.76 18.23 -3.05
N SER A 4 -8.81 16.98 -2.56
CA SER A 4 -9.39 15.88 -3.33
C SER A 4 -10.88 16.16 -3.47
N VAL A 5 -11.38 16.14 -4.69
CA VAL A 5 -12.83 16.20 -4.94
C VAL A 5 -13.45 14.87 -4.59
N VAL A 6 -14.66 14.89 -4.03
CA VAL A 6 -15.42 13.67 -3.75
C VAL A 6 -16.45 13.46 -4.85
N LEU A 7 -16.35 12.32 -5.53
CA LEU A 7 -17.30 11.85 -6.53
C LEU A 7 -18.35 10.96 -5.86
N MET A 8 -19.63 11.29 -6.01
CA MET A 8 -20.74 10.49 -5.46
C MET A 8 -22.03 10.66 -6.27
N ASP A 9 -23.05 9.87 -5.97
CA ASP A 9 -24.42 10.12 -6.45
C ASP A 9 -25.02 11.31 -5.67
N ALA A 10 -25.67 12.25 -6.35
CA ALA A 10 -26.29 13.43 -5.75
C ALA A 10 -27.28 13.10 -4.62
N ARG A 11 -27.95 11.94 -4.69
CA ARG A 11 -28.89 11.48 -3.65
C ARG A 11 -28.20 11.23 -2.31
N HIS A 12 -26.89 11.01 -2.31
CA HIS A 12 -26.09 10.71 -1.10
C HIS A 12 -25.43 11.93 -0.47
N GLN A 13 -25.63 13.13 -1.02
CA GLN A 13 -25.04 14.37 -0.49
C GLN A 13 -25.32 14.56 1.01
N ALA A 14 -26.55 14.27 1.45
CA ALA A 14 -26.95 14.44 2.85
C ALA A 14 -26.31 13.41 3.79
N ALA A 15 -25.89 12.25 3.27
CA ALA A 15 -25.25 11.19 4.04
C ALA A 15 -23.72 11.36 4.12
N PHE A 16 -23.15 12.29 3.37
CA PHE A 16 -21.71 12.46 3.31
C PHE A 16 -21.17 13.12 4.60
N PRO A 17 -20.24 12.48 5.33
CA PRO A 17 -19.93 12.86 6.70
C PRO A 17 -18.93 14.02 6.84
N THR A 18 -18.38 14.54 5.74
CA THR A 18 -17.33 15.57 5.79
C THR A 18 -17.85 16.91 5.28
N PRO A 19 -18.17 17.87 6.18
CA PRO A 19 -18.57 19.21 5.80
C PRO A 19 -17.46 19.92 5.02
N GLY A 20 -17.85 20.75 4.05
CA GLY A 20 -16.92 21.60 3.28
C GLY A 20 -16.06 20.86 2.25
N ALA A 21 -16.25 19.55 2.07
CA ALA A 21 -15.63 18.84 0.95
C ALA A 21 -16.16 19.36 -0.39
N GLU A 22 -15.29 19.45 -1.39
CA GLU A 22 -15.70 19.75 -2.75
C GLU A 22 -16.37 18.51 -3.35
N LEU A 23 -17.68 18.61 -3.63
CA LEU A 23 -18.48 17.51 -4.16
C LEU A 23 -18.68 17.65 -5.67
N VAL A 24 -18.59 16.53 -6.36
CA VAL A 24 -18.99 16.39 -7.77
C VAL A 24 -19.92 15.19 -7.89
N PHE A 25 -21.06 15.43 -8.51
CA PHE A 25 -22.09 14.40 -8.67
C PHE A 25 -22.06 13.81 -10.08
N PHE A 26 -22.01 12.48 -10.18
CA PHE A 26 -21.87 11.81 -11.47
C PHE A 26 -23.20 11.55 -12.19
N ASN A 27 -24.33 11.80 -11.53
CA ASN A 27 -25.69 11.56 -12.05
C ASN A 27 -26.49 12.84 -12.33
N VAL A 28 -25.81 14.00 -12.40
CA VAL A 28 -26.42 15.30 -12.74
C VAL A 28 -25.54 16.01 -13.78
N PRO A 29 -26.06 17.05 -14.49
CA PRO A 29 -25.25 17.82 -15.43
C PRO A 29 -24.02 18.45 -14.76
N PHE A 30 -22.89 18.42 -15.46
CA PHE A 30 -21.60 18.89 -14.96
C PHE A 30 -20.89 19.85 -15.93
N ASN A 31 -19.98 20.68 -15.40
CA ASN A 31 -19.15 21.56 -16.21
C ASN A 31 -17.83 20.86 -16.61
N ARG A 32 -17.71 20.47 -17.88
CA ARG A 32 -16.53 19.79 -18.44
C ARG A 32 -15.23 20.55 -18.22
N GLY A 33 -15.26 21.88 -18.36
CA GLY A 33 -14.09 22.74 -18.16
C GLY A 33 -13.59 22.76 -16.70
N LYS A 34 -14.51 22.60 -15.73
CA LYS A 34 -14.16 22.42 -14.32
C LYS A 34 -13.59 21.03 -14.06
N LEU A 35 -14.25 19.98 -14.57
CA LEU A 35 -13.81 18.59 -14.38
C LEU A 35 -12.42 18.32 -14.93
N ALA A 36 -12.10 18.87 -16.10
CA ALA A 36 -10.80 18.69 -16.75
C ALA A 36 -9.62 19.23 -15.91
N LYS A 37 -9.87 20.13 -14.95
CA LYS A 37 -8.85 20.71 -14.05
C LYS A 37 -8.65 19.91 -12.76
N ILE A 38 -9.53 18.94 -12.46
CA ILE A 38 -9.43 18.15 -11.23
C ILE A 38 -8.26 17.17 -11.37
N GLN A 39 -7.33 17.22 -10.42
CA GLN A 39 -6.14 16.35 -10.39
C GLN A 39 -6.27 15.18 -9.42
N GLN A 40 -7.15 15.28 -8.42
CA GLN A 40 -7.32 14.28 -7.38
C GLN A 40 -8.81 14.08 -7.10
N ALA A 41 -9.24 12.82 -7.10
CA ALA A 41 -10.62 12.47 -6.84
C ALA A 41 -10.73 11.25 -5.92
N HIS A 42 -11.80 11.23 -5.14
CA HIS A 42 -12.19 10.11 -4.30
C HIS A 42 -13.63 9.71 -4.64
N LEU A 43 -13.80 8.50 -5.17
CA LEU A 43 -15.08 7.91 -5.50
C LEU A 43 -15.65 7.23 -4.26
N TRP A 44 -16.76 7.78 -3.77
CA TRP A 44 -17.38 7.39 -2.52
C TRP A 44 -18.78 6.82 -2.75
N SER A 45 -19.13 5.82 -1.94
CA SER A 45 -20.48 5.25 -1.86
C SER A 45 -20.86 5.00 -0.39
N PRO A 46 -22.07 5.37 0.06
CA PRO A 46 -22.48 5.18 1.45
C PRO A 46 -22.62 3.70 1.81
N PRO A 47 -22.67 3.37 3.11
CA PRO A 47 -23.12 2.05 3.56
C PRO A 47 -24.52 1.74 3.03
N GLY A 48 -24.73 0.52 2.52
CA GLY A 48 -26.05 0.04 2.08
C GLY A 48 -26.37 0.26 0.60
N GLU A 49 -25.71 1.19 -0.10
CA GLU A 49 -25.84 1.34 -1.56
C GLU A 49 -24.50 1.04 -2.23
N ARG A 50 -24.44 -0.13 -2.87
CA ARG A 50 -23.21 -0.66 -3.43
C ARG A 50 -22.94 -0.05 -4.81
N LEU A 51 -21.78 0.56 -4.99
CA LEU A 51 -21.33 1.01 -6.30
C LEU A 51 -20.79 -0.17 -7.10
N GLU A 52 -21.40 -0.46 -8.25
CA GLU A 52 -21.11 -1.67 -9.05
C GLU A 52 -20.27 -1.40 -10.30
N ALA A 53 -20.22 -0.16 -10.77
CA ALA A 53 -19.46 0.27 -11.93
C ALA A 53 -18.83 1.64 -11.72
N LEU A 54 -17.69 1.89 -12.38
CA LEU A 54 -17.06 3.20 -12.41
C LEU A 54 -17.96 4.20 -13.17
N PRO A 55 -18.13 5.43 -12.65
CA PRO A 55 -18.98 6.42 -13.32
C PRO A 55 -18.30 7.01 -14.56
N GLU A 56 -19.06 7.15 -15.65
CA GLU A 56 -18.61 7.71 -16.94
C GLU A 56 -18.04 9.13 -16.84
N ILE A 57 -18.39 9.88 -15.78
CA ILE A 57 -17.84 11.23 -15.52
C ILE A 57 -16.30 11.24 -15.47
N LEU A 58 -15.67 10.11 -15.12
CA LEU A 58 -14.22 9.98 -15.03
C LEU A 58 -13.51 10.27 -16.38
N ARG A 59 -14.18 10.04 -17.52
CA ARG A 59 -13.67 10.39 -18.86
C ARG A 59 -13.43 11.88 -19.04
N GLU A 60 -14.23 12.69 -18.36
CA GLU A 60 -14.19 14.15 -18.47
C GLU A 60 -13.12 14.76 -17.58
N MET A 61 -12.58 13.98 -16.63
CA MET A 61 -11.55 14.42 -15.69
C MET A 61 -10.15 14.28 -16.29
N ARG A 62 -9.93 14.86 -17.47
CA ARG A 62 -8.70 14.67 -18.27
C ARG A 62 -7.38 15.05 -17.54
N GLY A 63 -7.46 15.88 -16.51
CA GLY A 63 -6.33 16.25 -15.66
C GLY A 63 -6.08 15.33 -14.47
N LEU A 64 -6.87 14.27 -14.30
CA LEU A 64 -6.82 13.39 -13.11
C LEU A 64 -5.48 12.66 -13.03
N LYS A 65 -4.81 12.82 -11.89
CA LYS A 65 -3.54 12.16 -11.56
C LYS A 65 -3.70 11.09 -10.50
N SER A 66 -4.66 11.25 -9.59
CA SER A 66 -4.91 10.29 -8.52
C SER A 66 -6.40 10.03 -8.35
N LEU A 67 -6.76 8.75 -8.28
CA LEU A 67 -8.09 8.28 -7.96
C LEU A 67 -8.05 7.34 -6.77
N SER A 68 -8.91 7.59 -5.78
CA SER A 68 -9.22 6.66 -4.70
C SER A 68 -10.65 6.17 -4.88
N ILE A 69 -10.90 4.88 -4.70
CA ILE A 69 -12.21 4.24 -4.81
C ILE A 69 -12.49 3.55 -3.48
N GLY A 70 -13.53 3.99 -2.77
CA GLY A 70 -13.75 3.61 -1.38
C GLY A 70 -12.68 4.18 -0.43
N PRO A 71 -12.72 3.87 0.88
CA PRO A 71 -13.58 2.87 1.50
C PRO A 71 -15.06 3.29 1.51
N GLY A 72 -15.95 2.31 1.40
CA GLY A 72 -17.39 2.50 1.25
C GLY A 72 -18.03 1.20 0.77
N SER A 73 -19.29 1.25 0.34
CA SER A 73 -19.91 0.07 -0.27
C SER A 73 -19.54 -0.02 -1.75
N ILE A 74 -18.42 -0.71 -2.05
CA ILE A 74 -17.91 -0.92 -3.41
C ILE A 74 -18.01 -2.41 -3.77
N ALA A 75 -18.56 -2.74 -4.94
CA ALA A 75 -18.61 -4.13 -5.39
C ALA A 75 -17.23 -4.61 -5.85
N PRO A 76 -16.87 -5.89 -5.63
CA PRO A 76 -15.68 -6.49 -6.25
C PRO A 76 -15.68 -6.43 -7.78
N SER A 77 -16.86 -6.31 -8.39
CA SER A 77 -17.07 -6.17 -9.83
C SER A 77 -16.83 -4.75 -10.37
N ILE A 78 -16.43 -3.78 -9.54
CA ILE A 78 -16.28 -2.36 -9.94
C ILE A 78 -15.41 -2.16 -11.19
N MET A 79 -14.46 -3.08 -11.44
CA MET A 79 -13.56 -3.05 -12.60
C MET A 79 -14.02 -3.92 -13.79
N ASN A 80 -15.10 -4.71 -13.68
CA ASN A 80 -15.50 -5.66 -14.73
C ASN A 80 -15.84 -4.99 -16.06
N GLY A 81 -16.33 -3.75 -16.04
CA GLY A 81 -16.65 -2.94 -17.22
C GLY A 81 -15.66 -1.83 -17.51
N LEU A 82 -14.49 -1.84 -16.88
CA LEU A 82 -13.46 -0.84 -17.16
C LEU A 82 -12.88 -1.10 -18.57
N GLU A 83 -13.15 -0.16 -19.47
CA GLU A 83 -12.63 -0.12 -20.84
C GLU A 83 -11.60 0.99 -21.04
N ASP A 84 -10.88 0.94 -22.16
CA ASP A 84 -9.88 1.95 -22.51
C ASP A 84 -10.49 3.36 -22.56
N GLY A 85 -9.79 4.30 -21.95
CA GLY A 85 -10.21 5.71 -21.91
C GLY A 85 -11.28 6.06 -20.87
N LEU A 86 -11.85 5.09 -20.14
CA LEU A 86 -12.73 5.41 -19.00
C LEU A 86 -11.95 6.12 -17.88
N LEU A 87 -10.76 5.60 -17.56
CA LEU A 87 -9.79 6.28 -16.72
C LEU A 87 -8.84 7.11 -17.61
N PRO A 88 -8.55 8.37 -17.25
CA PRO A 88 -7.61 9.20 -18.00
C PRO A 88 -6.22 8.58 -18.09
N GLU A 89 -5.61 8.62 -19.28
CA GLU A 89 -4.27 8.06 -19.54
C GLU A 89 -3.19 8.65 -18.59
N GLY A 90 -3.38 9.90 -18.17
CA GLY A 90 -2.47 10.62 -17.27
C GLY A 90 -2.53 10.19 -15.80
N ILE A 91 -3.32 9.18 -15.43
CA ILE A 91 -3.42 8.68 -14.05
C ILE A 91 -2.09 8.06 -13.59
N GLU A 92 -1.63 8.48 -12.42
CA GLU A 92 -0.35 8.09 -11.84
C GLU A 92 -0.50 7.29 -10.54
N ALA A 93 -1.64 7.46 -9.84
CA ALA A 93 -1.93 6.77 -8.60
C ALA A 93 -3.38 6.28 -8.51
N LEU A 94 -3.56 5.01 -8.13
CA LEU A 94 -4.86 4.37 -7.96
C LEU A 94 -4.90 3.64 -6.62
N SER A 95 -5.94 3.92 -5.83
CA SER A 95 -6.19 3.22 -4.56
C SER A 95 -7.59 2.64 -4.55
N ILE A 96 -7.71 1.35 -4.30
CA ILE A 96 -8.98 0.62 -4.35
C ILE A 96 -9.20 -0.04 -2.98
N HIS A 97 -10.31 0.32 -2.35
CA HIS A 97 -10.70 -0.13 -1.02
C HIS A 97 -12.03 -0.87 -1.08
N LEU A 98 -11.96 -2.19 -1.27
CA LEU A 98 -13.14 -3.07 -1.32
C LEU A 98 -13.47 -3.66 0.06
N GLY A 99 -12.46 -3.76 0.94
CA GLY A 99 -12.56 -4.40 2.26
C GLY A 99 -12.69 -5.92 2.23
N THR A 100 -13.41 -6.49 1.27
CA THR A 100 -13.60 -7.96 1.12
C THR A 100 -13.68 -8.40 -0.33
N GLY A 101 -13.45 -9.69 -0.57
CA GLY A 101 -13.57 -10.32 -1.89
C GLY A 101 -12.24 -10.42 -2.63
N THR A 102 -12.30 -10.37 -3.96
CA THR A 102 -11.14 -10.43 -4.85
C THR A 102 -11.41 -9.50 -6.02
N LEU A 103 -10.46 -8.63 -6.33
CA LEU A 103 -10.51 -7.76 -7.48
C LEU A 103 -9.99 -8.52 -8.71
N VAL A 104 -10.71 -8.43 -9.83
CA VAL A 104 -10.20 -8.87 -11.13
C VAL A 104 -9.93 -7.62 -11.95
N TRP A 105 -8.67 -7.39 -12.29
CA TRP A 105 -8.29 -6.32 -13.19
C TRP A 105 -8.57 -6.75 -14.64
N PRO A 106 -9.24 -5.92 -15.46
CA PRO A 106 -9.49 -6.23 -16.87
C PRO A 106 -8.22 -6.07 -17.70
N SER A 107 -8.31 -6.35 -19.00
CA SER A 107 -7.20 -6.16 -19.96
C SER A 107 -6.97 -4.69 -20.36
N VAL A 108 -7.10 -3.77 -19.40
CA VAL A 108 -6.83 -2.34 -19.60
C VAL A 108 -5.43 -2.01 -19.11
N VAL A 109 -4.69 -1.28 -19.96
CA VAL A 109 -3.34 -0.81 -19.65
C VAL A 109 -3.42 0.61 -19.13
N LEU A 110 -2.75 0.84 -17.99
CA LEU A 110 -2.63 2.12 -17.33
C LEU A 110 -1.16 2.56 -17.43
N PRO A 111 -0.75 3.15 -18.57
CA PRO A 111 0.65 3.23 -18.98
C PRO A 111 1.49 4.16 -18.08
N ASN A 112 0.85 5.08 -17.38
CA ASN A 112 1.50 6.05 -16.50
C ASN A 112 1.33 5.73 -15.00
N LEU A 113 0.67 4.62 -14.66
CA LEU A 113 0.39 4.28 -13.26
C LEU A 113 1.67 3.88 -12.52
N ARG A 114 2.05 4.67 -11.53
CA ARG A 114 3.24 4.49 -10.71
C ARG A 114 2.93 3.92 -9.33
N THR A 115 1.74 4.21 -8.81
CA THR A 115 1.29 3.76 -7.48
C THR A 115 -0.02 3.02 -7.57
N LEU A 116 -0.05 1.79 -7.04
CA LEU A 116 -1.25 0.98 -6.92
C LEU A 116 -1.41 0.48 -5.49
N TYR A 117 -2.59 0.70 -4.92
CA TYR A 117 -3.03 0.13 -3.66
C TYR A 117 -4.33 -0.66 -3.86
N VAL A 118 -4.36 -1.91 -3.39
CA VAL A 118 -5.57 -2.74 -3.36
C VAL A 118 -5.63 -3.51 -2.04
N ASP A 119 -6.68 -3.29 -1.23
CA ASP A 119 -6.83 -3.90 0.10
C ASP A 119 -7.38 -5.33 0.11
N VAL A 120 -7.60 -5.91 -1.07
CA VAL A 120 -8.01 -7.30 -1.28
C VAL A 120 -7.09 -7.98 -2.29
N PRO A 121 -7.10 -9.33 -2.37
CA PRO A 121 -6.37 -10.02 -3.43
C PRO A 121 -6.81 -9.52 -4.81
N VAL A 122 -5.85 -9.24 -5.67
CA VAL A 122 -6.07 -8.78 -7.05
C VAL A 122 -5.49 -9.78 -8.04
N ARG A 123 -6.25 -10.09 -9.10
CA ARG A 123 -5.79 -10.84 -10.27
C ARG A 123 -5.55 -9.86 -11.41
N PHE A 124 -4.34 -9.81 -11.92
CA PHE A 124 -3.92 -8.91 -12.99
C PHE A 124 -2.70 -9.47 -13.70
N ASP A 125 -2.39 -8.90 -14.86
CA ASP A 125 -1.14 -9.09 -15.56
C ASP A 125 -0.23 -7.87 -15.34
N ALA A 126 1.06 -8.09 -15.09
CA ALA A 126 1.98 -6.98 -14.83
C ALA A 126 2.10 -5.98 -15.99
N SER A 127 1.80 -6.41 -17.23
CA SER A 127 1.75 -5.53 -18.40
C SER A 127 0.66 -4.46 -18.34
N SER A 128 -0.37 -4.64 -17.49
CA SER A 128 -1.35 -3.60 -17.21
C SER A 128 -0.74 -2.35 -16.57
N PHE A 129 0.41 -2.47 -15.91
CA PHE A 129 1.07 -1.39 -15.16
C PHE A 129 2.58 -1.34 -15.45
N PRO A 130 2.98 -0.98 -16.69
CA PRO A 130 4.36 -1.16 -17.16
C PRO A 130 5.40 -0.30 -16.42
N VAL A 131 4.99 0.81 -15.81
CA VAL A 131 5.87 1.75 -15.10
C VAL A 131 5.67 1.75 -13.59
N LEU A 132 5.00 0.73 -13.05
CA LEU A 132 4.65 0.64 -11.63
C LEU A 132 5.90 0.64 -10.74
N ARG A 133 5.90 1.52 -9.73
CA ARG A 133 7.01 1.70 -8.79
C ARG A 133 6.63 1.35 -7.36
N ASN A 134 5.39 1.63 -6.98
CA ASN A 134 4.92 1.50 -5.61
C ASN A 134 3.67 0.63 -5.59
N LEU A 135 3.75 -0.52 -4.93
CA LEU A 135 2.67 -1.48 -4.88
C LEU A 135 2.31 -1.83 -3.44
N SER A 136 1.03 -1.72 -3.10
CA SER A 136 0.48 -2.24 -1.85
C SER A 136 -0.63 -3.22 -2.16
N ILE A 137 -0.43 -4.50 -1.88
CA ILE A 137 -1.37 -5.56 -2.25
C ILE A 137 -1.56 -6.57 -1.14
N TYR A 138 -2.72 -7.20 -1.14
CA TYR A 138 -2.92 -8.45 -0.44
C TYR A 138 -2.42 -9.63 -1.31
N PRO A 139 -1.40 -10.39 -0.90
CA PRO A 139 -0.96 -11.56 -1.65
C PRO A 139 -2.06 -12.62 -1.70
N ASP A 140 -2.31 -13.20 -2.87
CA ASP A 140 -3.22 -14.34 -2.96
C ASP A 140 -2.60 -15.59 -2.31
N LYS A 141 -3.43 -16.60 -1.97
CA LYS A 141 -2.98 -17.83 -1.28
C LYS A 141 -1.87 -18.58 -2.04
N SER A 142 -1.82 -18.45 -3.36
CA SER A 142 -0.81 -19.08 -4.22
C SER A 142 0.38 -18.17 -4.53
N LEU A 143 0.36 -16.94 -4.03
CA LEU A 143 1.32 -15.86 -4.32
C LEU A 143 1.45 -15.55 -5.82
N LYS A 144 0.45 -15.87 -6.65
CA LYS A 144 0.51 -15.66 -8.10
C LYS A 144 0.60 -14.18 -8.43
N ASN A 145 -0.23 -13.36 -7.80
CA ASN A 145 -0.21 -11.91 -7.98
C ASN A 145 1.11 -11.25 -7.54
N LEU A 146 1.75 -11.77 -6.49
CA LEU A 146 3.09 -11.34 -6.10
C LEU A 146 4.14 -11.74 -7.13
N ARG A 147 4.08 -12.97 -7.64
CA ARG A 147 5.03 -13.46 -8.66
C ARG A 147 4.95 -12.69 -9.97
N GLN A 148 3.76 -12.22 -10.36
CA GLN A 148 3.55 -11.37 -11.53
C GLN A 148 4.43 -10.10 -11.52
N VAL A 149 4.66 -9.51 -10.35
CA VAL A 149 5.36 -8.22 -10.24
C VAL A 149 6.85 -8.33 -9.93
N LEU A 150 7.40 -9.54 -9.85
CA LEU A 150 8.84 -9.72 -9.57
C LEU A 150 9.72 -9.14 -10.69
N GLY A 151 9.24 -9.18 -11.94
CA GLY A 151 9.91 -8.55 -13.08
C GLY A 151 9.64 -7.05 -13.24
N SER A 152 8.76 -6.47 -12.42
CA SER A 152 8.40 -5.05 -12.49
C SER A 152 9.47 -4.18 -11.82
N PRO A 153 9.62 -2.91 -12.23
CA PRO A 153 10.68 -2.04 -11.75
C PRO A 153 10.30 -1.36 -10.41
N LEU A 154 9.77 -2.16 -9.48
CA LEU A 154 9.26 -1.72 -8.18
C LEU A 154 10.38 -1.17 -7.30
N GLU A 155 10.11 -0.02 -6.72
CA GLU A 155 10.95 0.57 -5.67
C GLU A 155 10.38 0.29 -4.27
N GLU A 156 9.06 0.17 -4.16
CA GLU A 156 8.36 -0.10 -2.90
C GLU A 156 7.29 -1.18 -3.06
N LEU A 157 7.31 -2.13 -2.14
CA LEU A 157 6.34 -3.20 -2.05
C LEU A 157 5.83 -3.34 -0.62
N ASN A 158 4.52 -3.20 -0.44
CA ASN A 158 3.84 -3.44 0.83
C ASN A 158 2.90 -4.65 0.70
N LEU A 159 3.14 -5.69 1.48
CA LEU A 159 2.27 -6.86 1.57
C LEU A 159 1.27 -6.65 2.71
N LEU A 160 -0.01 -6.50 2.38
CA LEU A 160 -1.11 -6.15 3.30
C LEU A 160 -1.65 -7.33 4.13
N ASN A 161 -0.89 -8.43 4.16
CA ASN A 161 -0.95 -9.56 5.10
C ASN A 161 -0.08 -10.68 4.52
N VAL A 162 1.02 -11.06 5.17
CA VAL A 162 1.90 -12.13 4.67
C VAL A 162 1.25 -13.51 4.92
N PRO A 163 0.94 -14.29 3.87
CA PRO A 163 0.17 -15.53 4.03
C PRO A 163 1.03 -16.78 4.30
N VAL A 164 2.35 -16.62 4.28
CA VAL A 164 3.39 -17.66 4.37
C VAL A 164 4.44 -17.30 5.43
N GLY A 165 5.35 -18.21 5.73
CA GLY A 165 6.47 -17.95 6.62
C GLY A 165 7.63 -17.25 5.90
N GLU A 166 8.83 -17.59 6.35
CA GLU A 166 10.11 -17.03 5.91
C GLU A 166 10.40 -17.30 4.41
N GLU A 167 9.74 -18.30 3.81
CA GLU A 167 9.86 -18.58 2.36
C GLU A 167 9.43 -17.41 1.46
N ILE A 168 8.75 -16.40 2.01
CA ILE A 168 8.45 -15.15 1.30
C ILE A 168 9.71 -14.44 0.81
N PHE A 169 10.81 -14.49 1.56
CA PHE A 169 12.02 -13.75 1.22
C PHE A 169 12.75 -14.35 0.02
N ASP A 170 12.67 -15.66 -0.19
CA ASP A 170 13.19 -16.32 -1.40
C ASP A 170 12.46 -15.86 -2.66
N ILE A 171 11.15 -15.67 -2.55
CA ILE A 171 10.32 -15.17 -3.64
C ILE A 171 10.70 -13.72 -3.95
N LEU A 172 10.82 -12.89 -2.92
CA LEU A 172 11.17 -11.47 -3.08
C LEU A 172 12.60 -11.26 -3.59
N ALA A 173 13.55 -12.12 -3.22
CA ALA A 173 14.93 -12.09 -3.70
C ALA A 173 15.04 -12.28 -5.22
N SER A 174 13.99 -12.81 -5.86
CA SER A 174 13.91 -12.94 -7.32
C SER A 174 13.45 -11.65 -8.02
N SER A 175 13.25 -10.54 -7.30
CA SER A 175 12.82 -9.28 -7.90
C SER A 175 13.94 -8.62 -8.72
N ALA A 176 13.65 -8.30 -9.98
CA ALA A 176 14.61 -7.69 -10.91
C ALA A 176 14.76 -6.16 -10.75
N GLY A 177 13.83 -5.51 -10.04
CA GLY A 177 13.68 -4.05 -10.00
C GLY A 177 14.53 -3.29 -8.98
N GLY A 178 15.35 -3.98 -8.18
CA GLY A 178 16.12 -3.35 -7.09
C GLY A 178 15.20 -2.73 -6.03
N LEU A 179 14.36 -3.56 -5.42
CA LEU A 179 13.38 -3.16 -4.41
C LEU A 179 14.08 -2.44 -3.24
N LYS A 180 13.74 -1.18 -2.99
CA LYS A 180 14.39 -0.37 -1.95
C LYS A 180 13.63 -0.34 -0.63
N ARG A 181 12.31 -0.53 -0.69
CA ARG A 181 11.41 -0.35 0.44
C ARG A 181 10.47 -1.56 0.53
N LEU A 182 10.47 -2.22 1.68
CA LEU A 182 9.63 -3.38 1.94
C LEU A 182 8.73 -3.15 3.16
N GLY A 183 7.43 -3.32 2.99
CA GLY A 183 6.46 -3.36 4.08
C GLY A 183 5.83 -4.74 4.23
N LEU A 184 5.90 -5.31 5.43
CA LEU A 184 5.20 -6.52 5.83
C LEU A 184 4.12 -6.13 6.84
N LEU A 185 2.89 -5.95 6.35
CA LEU A 185 1.80 -5.25 7.05
C LEU A 185 0.68 -6.23 7.41
N GLY A 186 0.91 -7.02 8.45
CA GLY A 186 0.04 -8.10 8.89
C GLY A 186 0.61 -9.46 8.51
N GLY A 187 0.32 -10.47 9.31
CA GLY A 187 0.76 -11.84 9.07
C GLY A 187 0.86 -12.62 10.38
N THR A 188 0.55 -13.90 10.32
CA THR A 188 0.51 -14.78 11.49
C THR A 188 1.52 -15.93 11.43
N LYS A 189 2.21 -16.10 10.30
CA LYS A 189 3.09 -17.24 10.05
C LYS A 189 4.58 -16.91 10.16
N LEU A 190 4.99 -15.70 9.80
CA LEU A 190 6.37 -15.22 9.99
C LEU A 190 6.73 -15.24 11.48
N LYS A 191 7.74 -16.04 11.82
CA LYS A 191 8.31 -16.17 13.17
C LYS A 191 9.67 -15.50 13.26
N SER A 192 10.42 -15.51 12.17
CA SER A 192 11.67 -14.77 12.01
C SER A 192 11.68 -13.93 10.74
N LEU A 193 12.75 -13.17 10.55
CA LEU A 193 13.06 -12.48 9.28
C LEU A 193 14.15 -13.22 8.48
N ASP A 194 14.43 -14.49 8.79
CA ASP A 194 15.49 -15.24 8.13
C ASP A 194 15.27 -15.29 6.61
N GLY A 195 16.32 -14.99 5.84
CA GLY A 195 16.24 -14.82 4.39
C GLY A 195 16.08 -13.36 3.95
N LEU A 196 15.69 -12.43 4.83
CA LEU A 196 15.62 -11.00 4.52
C LEU A 196 16.98 -10.42 4.10
N GLU A 197 18.09 -10.98 4.61
CA GLU A 197 19.46 -10.60 4.23
C GLU A 197 19.76 -10.81 2.72
N LYS A 198 18.96 -11.63 2.01
CA LYS A 198 19.03 -11.74 0.53
C LYS A 198 18.63 -10.44 -0.18
N LEU A 199 17.98 -9.53 0.55
CA LEU A 199 17.57 -8.21 0.11
C LEU A 199 18.44 -7.11 0.76
N ALA A 200 19.75 -7.35 0.88
CA ALA A 200 20.71 -6.46 1.57
C ALA A 200 20.72 -4.99 1.09
N HIS A 201 20.20 -4.72 -0.10
CA HIS A 201 20.05 -3.39 -0.71
C HIS A 201 18.82 -2.61 -0.23
N LEU A 202 17.99 -3.18 0.64
CA LEU A 202 16.83 -2.49 1.21
C LEU A 202 17.27 -1.27 2.03
N GLU A 203 16.70 -0.11 1.69
CA GLU A 203 16.94 1.15 2.38
C GLU A 203 15.87 1.41 3.47
N ALA A 204 14.69 0.80 3.36
CA ALA A 204 13.63 0.93 4.36
C ALA A 204 12.85 -0.38 4.56
N VAL A 205 12.60 -0.72 5.83
CA VAL A 205 11.78 -1.87 6.22
C VAL A 205 10.68 -1.42 7.18
N ARG A 206 9.44 -1.79 6.88
CA ARG A 206 8.28 -1.61 7.75
C ARG A 206 7.69 -2.97 8.14
N LEU A 207 7.63 -3.23 9.44
CA LEU A 207 7.05 -4.42 10.04
C LEU A 207 5.84 -3.98 10.86
N LYS A 208 4.64 -4.42 10.51
CA LYS A 208 3.43 -4.03 11.22
C LYS A 208 2.53 -5.22 11.48
N ASN A 209 1.99 -5.35 12.70
CA ASN A 209 1.01 -6.38 13.05
C ASN A 209 1.43 -7.82 12.71
N LEU A 210 2.72 -8.14 12.83
CA LEU A 210 3.23 -9.51 12.65
C LEU A 210 3.14 -10.26 13.99
N SER A 211 2.03 -10.97 14.20
CA SER A 211 1.65 -11.48 15.53
C SER A 211 2.50 -12.67 16.01
N SER A 212 3.22 -13.32 15.09
CA SER A 212 4.12 -14.43 15.39
C SER A 212 5.60 -14.06 15.34
N LEU A 213 5.94 -12.87 14.84
CA LEU A 213 7.33 -12.46 14.63
C LEU A 213 8.02 -12.25 15.97
N ALA A 214 9.05 -13.04 16.24
CA ALA A 214 9.82 -13.03 17.48
C ALA A 214 11.31 -12.77 17.25
N ASP A 215 11.86 -13.24 16.13
CA ASP A 215 13.27 -13.11 15.80
C ASP A 215 13.49 -12.12 14.65
N VAL A 216 14.30 -11.10 14.89
CA VAL A 216 14.63 -10.05 13.91
C VAL A 216 16.12 -9.98 13.60
N ARG A 217 16.92 -10.98 14.02
CA ARG A 217 18.39 -10.96 13.86
C ARG A 217 18.85 -10.79 12.41
N ALA A 218 18.08 -11.28 11.44
CA ALA A 218 18.38 -11.09 10.01
C ALA A 218 18.48 -9.61 9.58
N LEU A 219 17.95 -8.66 10.37
CA LEU A 219 18.14 -7.23 10.11
C LEU A 219 19.62 -6.84 10.05
N SER A 220 20.52 -7.47 10.81
CA SER A 220 21.96 -7.15 10.75
C SER A 220 22.58 -7.35 9.36
N GLY A 221 21.94 -8.14 8.49
CA GLY A 221 22.36 -8.33 7.10
C GLY A 221 22.02 -7.16 6.17
N LEU A 222 21.24 -6.17 6.62
CA LEU A 222 20.79 -5.04 5.80
C LEU A 222 21.72 -3.83 5.95
N GLY A 223 22.88 -3.88 5.30
CA GLY A 223 23.91 -2.84 5.39
C GLY A 223 23.46 -1.44 4.94
N ASP A 224 22.50 -1.35 4.01
CA ASP A 224 21.99 -0.10 3.45
C ASP A 224 20.73 0.45 4.17
N LEU A 225 20.28 -0.22 5.25
CA LEU A 225 19.03 0.11 5.91
C LEU A 225 19.07 1.45 6.65
N LYS A 226 18.36 2.44 6.13
CA LYS A 226 18.27 3.81 6.69
C LYS A 226 17.04 4.01 7.58
N VAL A 227 15.96 3.30 7.29
CA VAL A 227 14.67 3.45 7.98
C VAL A 227 14.13 2.11 8.46
N LEU A 228 13.88 1.99 9.76
CA LEU A 228 13.24 0.83 10.36
C LEU A 228 11.98 1.26 11.11
N ASP A 229 10.84 0.69 10.73
CA ASP A 229 9.54 1.00 11.33
C ASP A 229 8.88 -0.31 11.81
N ILE A 230 8.83 -0.53 13.12
CA ILE A 230 8.25 -1.72 13.75
C ILE A 230 7.06 -1.32 14.60
N GLN A 231 5.87 -1.82 14.25
CA GLN A 231 4.64 -1.47 14.93
C GLN A 231 3.82 -2.72 15.28
N TYR A 232 3.39 -2.82 16.52
CA TYR A 232 2.46 -3.85 17.00
C TYR A 232 2.95 -5.30 16.79
N CYS A 233 4.28 -5.52 16.77
CA CYS A 233 4.91 -6.83 16.70
C CYS A 233 5.27 -7.31 18.12
N LYS A 234 4.27 -7.75 18.88
CA LYS A 234 4.37 -7.97 20.34
C LYS A 234 5.22 -9.15 20.80
N LYS A 235 5.63 -10.04 19.89
CA LYS A 235 6.46 -11.21 20.22
C LYS A 235 7.96 -10.96 20.06
N ILE A 236 8.35 -9.85 19.43
CA ILE A 236 9.75 -9.44 19.40
C ILE A 236 10.12 -9.07 20.84
N ALA A 237 11.13 -9.74 21.39
CA ALA A 237 11.60 -9.51 22.75
C ALA A 237 12.97 -8.83 22.81
N ASN A 238 13.71 -8.82 21.70
CA ASN A 238 15.05 -8.26 21.60
C ASN A 238 15.24 -7.61 20.23
N ILE A 239 15.79 -6.40 20.23
CA ILE A 239 16.13 -5.63 19.03
C ILE A 239 17.60 -5.15 19.00
N GLU A 240 18.48 -5.76 19.81
CA GLU A 240 19.91 -5.47 19.91
C GLU A 240 20.64 -5.46 18.56
N THR A 241 20.19 -6.29 17.61
CA THR A 241 20.71 -6.34 16.23
C THR A 241 20.69 -4.97 15.52
N THR A 242 19.85 -4.03 15.97
CA THR A 242 19.85 -2.67 15.43
C THR A 242 21.12 -1.87 15.74
N ASN A 243 21.93 -2.30 16.73
CA ASN A 243 23.25 -1.76 16.97
C ASN A 243 24.19 -2.00 15.77
N ASP A 244 24.00 -3.09 15.03
CA ASP A 244 24.84 -3.48 13.87
C ASP A 244 24.50 -2.66 12.60
N LEU A 245 23.35 -1.98 12.59
CA LEU A 245 22.86 -1.22 11.44
C LEU A 245 23.55 0.15 11.31
N ALA A 246 24.78 0.18 10.80
CA ALA A 246 25.60 1.40 10.73
C ALA A 246 24.93 2.57 9.98
N THR A 247 24.10 2.30 8.98
CA THR A 247 23.45 3.31 8.13
C THR A 247 22.08 3.78 8.64
N LEU A 248 21.55 3.16 9.70
CA LEU A 248 20.22 3.47 10.24
C LEU A 248 20.17 4.91 10.77
N ARG A 249 19.16 5.67 10.30
CA ARG A 249 18.95 7.08 10.64
C ARG A 249 17.58 7.34 11.25
N GLU A 250 16.58 6.56 10.88
CA GLU A 250 15.22 6.65 11.41
C GLU A 250 14.78 5.32 12.03
N LEU A 251 14.33 5.39 13.29
CA LEU A 251 13.71 4.25 13.98
C LEU A 251 12.34 4.64 14.52
N LYS A 252 11.33 3.86 14.16
CA LYS A 252 10.00 3.95 14.74
C LYS A 252 9.63 2.62 15.38
N ILE A 253 9.24 2.67 16.65
CA ILE A 253 8.79 1.54 17.44
C ILE A 253 7.49 1.92 18.13
N VAL A 254 6.39 1.24 17.83
CA VAL A 254 5.08 1.55 18.42
C VAL A 254 4.35 0.27 18.84
N GLY A 255 3.90 0.17 20.09
CA GLY A 255 2.98 -0.90 20.50
C GLY A 255 3.57 -2.31 20.52
N CYS A 256 4.89 -2.44 20.65
CA CYS A 256 5.61 -3.73 20.56
C CYS A 256 5.85 -4.43 21.92
N GLY A 257 5.40 -3.86 23.05
CA GLY A 257 5.68 -4.40 24.38
C GLY A 257 7.15 -4.22 24.80
N LYS A 258 7.69 -5.18 25.55
CA LYS A 258 9.09 -5.17 26.04
C LYS A 258 10.07 -5.67 24.97
N LEU A 259 10.88 -4.75 24.44
CA LEU A 259 11.83 -5.02 23.35
C LEU A 259 13.31 -5.02 23.78
N GLY A 260 13.61 -4.78 25.06
CA GLY A 260 14.98 -4.55 25.53
C GLY A 260 15.59 -3.27 24.96
N LEU A 261 14.85 -2.15 25.01
CA LEU A 261 15.31 -0.85 24.49
C LEU A 261 16.57 -0.34 25.19
N ASP A 262 16.74 -0.67 26.47
CA ASP A 262 17.91 -0.40 27.30
C ASP A 262 19.22 -0.90 26.65
N LYS A 263 19.13 -1.98 25.86
CA LYS A 263 20.29 -2.57 25.17
C LYS A 263 20.66 -1.82 23.88
N ILE A 264 19.86 -0.86 23.44
CA ILE A 264 20.10 -0.05 22.23
C ILE A 264 20.07 1.45 22.52
N ASP A 265 20.20 1.88 23.78
CA ASP A 265 20.10 3.30 24.18
C ASP A 265 21.07 4.21 23.41
N ALA A 266 22.34 3.80 23.30
CA ALA A 266 23.34 4.55 22.54
C ALA A 266 22.95 4.68 21.06
N LYS A 267 22.41 3.61 20.47
CA LYS A 267 21.90 3.63 19.09
C LYS A 267 20.74 4.60 18.97
N VAL A 268 19.74 4.53 19.84
CA VAL A 268 18.55 5.41 19.83
C VAL A 268 18.95 6.89 19.91
N ILE A 269 19.92 7.24 20.76
CA ILE A 269 20.41 8.62 20.91
C ILE A 269 21.12 9.10 19.62
N SER A 270 21.84 8.21 18.93
CA SER A 270 22.55 8.55 17.69
C SER A 270 21.64 8.81 16.48
N LEU A 271 20.38 8.37 16.52
CA LEU A 271 19.45 8.46 15.39
C LEU A 271 18.94 9.89 15.15
N GLN A 272 18.85 10.26 13.86
CA GLN A 272 18.33 11.55 13.40
C GLN A 272 16.83 11.70 13.74
N LYS A 273 16.09 10.61 13.64
CA LYS A 273 14.67 10.57 13.97
C LYS A 273 14.33 9.30 14.73
N ARG A 274 13.61 9.47 15.83
CA ARG A 274 13.17 8.37 16.67
C ARG A 274 11.74 8.60 17.13
N THR A 275 10.96 7.54 17.14
CA THR A 275 9.62 7.54 17.74
C THR A 275 9.46 6.23 18.48
N VAL A 276 9.37 6.32 19.81
CA VAL A 276 9.09 5.17 20.68
C VAL A 276 7.79 5.49 21.41
N GLY A 277 6.76 4.66 21.24
CA GLY A 277 5.45 4.90 21.82
C GLY A 277 4.71 3.63 22.19
N ALA A 278 4.00 3.65 23.32
CA ALA A 278 3.14 2.54 23.78
C ALA A 278 3.85 1.17 23.88
N THR A 279 5.14 1.16 24.22
CA THR A 279 5.93 -0.04 24.57
C THR A 279 6.01 -0.12 26.10
N MET A 280 5.15 -0.93 26.74
CA MET A 280 5.20 -1.21 28.20
C MET A 280 5.46 -2.69 28.45
#